data_AF-A0A139CFT0-F1
#
_entry.id   AF-A0A139CFT0-F1
#
_cell.length_a   1.000
_cell.length_b   1.000
_cell.length_c   1.000
_cell.angle_alpha   90.00
_cell.angle_beta   90.00
_cell.angle_gamma   90.00
#
_symmetry.space_group_name_H-M   'P 1'
#
loop_
_entity.id
_entity.type
_entity.pdbx_description
1 polymer ?
#
loop_
_entity_poly.entity_id
_entity_poly.type
_entity_poly.pdbx_seq_one_letter_code
_entity_poly.pdbx_strand_id
1 'polypeptide(L)' 'AKIVAERLGLPQVGGSDAHEPCMVGRSYTDIDVEDESVDSVLSAIKAGRVKPGGKLTPPQYVVGQMFRGIRKKVNSY' A
#
# COMPACT_ATOMS: atom_id res chain seq x y z
N ALA A 1 7.42 -6.41 8.35
CA ALA A 1 7.87 -5.46 7.31
C ALA A 1 8.73 -4.34 7.91
N LYS A 2 8.17 -3.42 8.71
CA LYS A 2 8.89 -2.27 9.31
C LYS A 2 10.26 -2.63 9.93
N ILE A 3 10.28 -3.57 10.88
CA ILE A 3 11.51 -4.00 11.59
C ILE A 3 12.61 -4.47 10.62
N VAL A 4 12.22 -5.21 9.57
CA VAL A 4 13.18 -5.75 8.58
C VAL A 4 13.68 -4.63 7.68
N ALA A 5 12.79 -3.73 7.23
CA ALA A 5 13.17 -2.58 6.43
C ALA A 5 14.14 -1.65 7.18
N GLU A 6 13.88 -1.38 8.47
CA GLU A 6 14.78 -0.60 9.33
C GLU A 6 16.15 -1.27 9.47
N ARG A 7 16.18 -2.59 9.71
CA ARG A 7 17.42 -3.35 9.80
C ARG A 7 18.25 -3.33 8.51
N LEU A 8 17.58 -3.26 7.35
CA LEU A 8 18.21 -3.25 6.03
C LEU A 8 18.46 -1.82 5.51
N GLY A 9 18.08 -0.78 6.25
CA GLY A 9 18.18 0.61 5.78
C GLY A 9 17.30 0.91 4.55
N LEU A 10 16.20 0.17 4.37
CA LEU A 10 15.34 0.29 3.20
C LEU A 10 14.21 1.31 3.46
N PRO A 11 13.96 2.24 2.51
CA PRO A 11 12.77 3.10 2.52
C PRO A 11 11.48 2.29 2.60
N GLN A 12 10.49 2.82 3.32
CA GLN A 12 9.20 2.16 3.51
C GLN A 12 8.11 2.88 2.71
N VAL A 13 7.30 2.10 2.00
CA VAL A 13 6.15 2.58 1.23
C VAL A 13 4.90 1.75 1.58
N GLY A 14 3.74 2.33 1.37
CA GLY A 14 2.44 1.70 1.60
C GLY A 14 1.40 2.18 0.59
N GLY A 15 0.60 1.23 0.09
CA GLY A 15 -0.54 1.49 -0.78
C GLY A 15 -1.82 0.88 -0.21
N SER A 16 -2.97 1.30 -0.73
CA SER A 16 -4.28 0.87 -0.24
C SER A 16 -4.70 -0.54 -0.62
N ASP A 17 -4.05 -1.12 -1.63
CA ASP A 17 -4.43 -2.42 -2.21
C ASP A 17 -5.96 -2.51 -2.42
N ALA A 18 -6.51 -1.45 -3.01
CA ALA A 18 -7.95 -1.22 -3.04
C ALA A 18 -8.61 -2.16 -4.05
N HIS A 19 -9.46 -3.05 -3.54
CA HIS A 19 -10.32 -3.94 -4.33
C HIS A 19 -11.74 -3.36 -4.51
N GLU A 20 -12.02 -2.22 -3.87
CA GLU A 20 -13.27 -1.47 -3.96
C GLU A 20 -12.94 0.02 -4.12
N PRO A 21 -13.68 0.81 -4.93
CA PRO A 21 -13.34 2.21 -5.20
C PRO A 21 -13.23 3.08 -3.94
N CYS A 22 -14.08 2.82 -2.93
CA CYS A 22 -14.07 3.56 -1.67
C CYS A 22 -12.83 3.29 -0.79
N MET A 23 -11.99 2.32 -1.15
CA MET A 23 -10.75 2.02 -0.45
C MET A 23 -9.52 2.67 -1.10
N VAL A 24 -9.66 3.27 -2.29
CA VAL A 24 -8.57 3.97 -2.96
C VAL A 24 -8.05 5.10 -2.07
N GLY A 25 -6.73 5.15 -1.87
CA GLY A 25 -6.10 6.20 -1.05
C GLY A 25 -6.28 6.04 0.46
N ARG A 26 -6.89 4.94 0.93
CA ARG A 26 -7.05 4.72 2.38
C ARG A 26 -5.72 4.50 3.12
N SER A 27 -4.75 3.90 2.44
CA SER A 27 -3.32 4.02 2.74
C SER A 27 -2.57 4.51 1.51
N TYR A 28 -1.54 5.30 1.75
CA TYR A 28 -0.79 6.01 0.74
C TYR A 28 0.63 6.25 1.26
N THR A 29 1.49 6.79 0.39
CA THR A 29 2.83 7.22 0.75
C THR A 29 2.97 8.68 0.36
N ASP A 30 3.32 9.53 1.32
CA ASP A 30 3.75 10.89 1.03
C ASP A 30 5.18 10.82 0.48
N ILE A 31 5.42 11.46 -0.68
CA ILE A 31 6.71 11.46 -1.36
C ILE A 31 7.11 12.93 -1.56
N ASP A 32 8.28 13.29 -1.05
CA ASP A 32 8.80 14.66 -1.13
C ASP A 32 9.66 14.83 -2.40
N VAL A 33 9.09 15.53 -3.37
CA VAL A 33 9.63 15.76 -4.72
C VAL A 33 9.59 17.24 -5.09
N GLU A 34 10.53 17.66 -5.93
CA GLU A 34 10.55 19.02 -6.49
C GLU A 34 9.56 19.18 -7.65
N ASP A 35 9.23 18.07 -8.32
CA ASP A 35 8.35 18.00 -9.48
C ASP A 35 7.67 16.62 -9.60
N GLU A 36 6.58 16.53 -10.36
CA GLU A 36 5.78 15.31 -10.51
C GLU A 36 6.32 14.33 -11.57
N SER A 37 7.56 14.49 -12.05
CA SER A 37 8.14 13.52 -12.98
C SER A 37 8.41 12.17 -12.31
N VAL A 38 8.37 11.12 -13.12
CA VAL A 38 8.64 9.75 -12.68
C VAL A 38 10.04 9.64 -12.08
N ASP A 39 11.04 10.29 -12.69
CA ASP A 39 12.42 10.23 -12.21
C ASP A 39 12.60 10.92 -10.86
N SER A 40 11.91 12.05 -10.63
CA SER A 40 11.90 12.77 -9.35
C SER A 40 11.30 11.90 -8.24
N VAL A 41 10.15 11.28 -8.51
CA VAL A 41 9.50 10.33 -7.59
C VAL A 41 10.39 9.14 -7.25
N LEU A 42 10.96 8.48 -8.27
CA LEU A 42 11.83 7.32 -8.04
C LEU A 42 13.10 7.69 -7.27
N SER A 43 13.66 8.86 -7.53
CA SER A 43 14.84 9.36 -6.82
C SER A 43 14.52 9.68 -5.36
N ALA A 44 13.37 10.30 -5.08
CA ALA A 44 12.90 10.57 -3.72
C ALA A 44 12.66 9.26 -2.93
N ILE A 45 12.05 8.25 -3.54
CA ILE A 45 11.88 6.93 -2.93
C ILE A 45 13.24 6.32 -2.57
N LYS A 46 14.19 6.29 -3.51
CA LYS A 46 15.54 5.75 -3.27
C LYS A 46 16.30 6.51 -2.18
N ALA A 47 16.11 7.83 -2.11
CA ALA A 47 16.71 8.70 -1.11
C ALA A 47 16.04 8.60 0.28
N GLY A 48 14.95 7.84 0.41
CA GLY A 48 14.22 7.71 1.66
C GLY A 48 13.35 8.92 2.02
N ARG A 49 13.10 9.83 1.07
CA ARG A 49 12.20 10.99 1.22
C ARG A 49 10.73 10.58 1.12
N VAL A 50 10.35 9.58 1.92
CA VAL A 50 9.03 8.96 1.88
C VAL A 50 8.48 8.72 3.28
N LYS A 51 7.16 8.85 3.42
CA LYS A 51 6.46 8.54 4.66
C LYS A 51 5.19 7.75 4.36
N PRO A 52 5.10 6.48 4.76
CA PRO A 52 3.86 5.72 4.63
C PRO A 52 2.81 6.26 5.61
N GLY A 53 1.56 6.39 5.14
CA GLY A 53 0.46 6.99 5.87
C GLY A 53 -0.89 6.30 5.61
N GLY A 54 -1.93 6.88 6.20
CA GLY A 54 -3.32 6.42 6.09
C GLY A 54 -3.81 5.61 7.30
N LYS A 55 -4.84 4.79 7.05
CA LYS A 55 -5.59 4.08 8.10
C LYS A 55 -5.80 2.62 7.71
N LEU A 56 -5.94 1.76 8.72
CA LEU A 56 -6.31 0.37 8.51
C LEU A 56 -7.66 0.25 7.79
N THR A 57 -7.76 -0.75 6.92
CA THR A 57 -9.02 -1.15 6.27
C THR A 57 -10.02 -1.62 7.33
N PRO A 58 -11.28 -1.17 7.31
CA PRO A 58 -12.25 -1.58 8.32
C PRO A 58 -12.53 -3.09 8.24
N PRO A 59 -12.78 -3.78 9.37
CA PRO A 59 -12.92 -5.23 9.41
C PRO A 59 -13.98 -5.79 8.45
N GLN A 60 -15.12 -5.09 8.29
CA GLN A 60 -16.19 -5.56 7.41
C GLN A 60 -15.75 -5.73 5.94
N TYR A 61 -14.81 -4.91 5.46
CA TYR A 61 -14.30 -5.02 4.11
C TYR A 61 -13.27 -6.13 3.99
N VAL A 62 -12.41 -6.31 5.00
CA VAL A 62 -11.44 -7.41 5.04
C VAL A 62 -12.15 -8.77 4.99
N VAL A 63 -13.18 -8.94 5.83
CA VAL A 63 -14.00 -10.16 5.87
C VAL A 63 -14.68 -10.42 4.52
N GLY A 64 -15.27 -9.40 3.91
CA GLY A 64 -15.88 -9.51 2.58
C GLY A 64 -14.91 -9.97 1.49
N GLN A 65 -13.67 -9.46 1.49
CA GLN A 65 -12.63 -9.88 0.55
C GLN A 65 -12.24 -11.36 0.74
N MET A 66 -12.09 -11.81 2.00
CA MET A 66 -11.76 -13.21 2.31
C MET A 66 -12.85 -14.17 1.82
N PHE A 67 -14.13 -13.86 2.07
CA PHE A 67 -15.26 -14.70 1.59
C PHE A 67 -15.32 -14.80 0.07
N ARG A 68 -15.08 -13.71 -0.65
CA ARG A 68 -14.99 -13.70 -2.13
C ARG A 68 -13.89 -14.64 -2.62
N GLY A 69 -12.73 -14.65 -1.97
CA GLY A 69 -11.63 -15.57 -2.27
C GLY A 69 -12.01 -17.05 -2.10
N ILE A 70 -12.64 -17.38 -0.98
CA ILE A 70 -13.13 -18.75 -0.71
C ILE A 70 -14.15 -19.19 -1.76
N ARG A 71 -15.13 -18.33 -2.07
CA ARG A 71 -16.17 -18.65 -3.07
C ARG A 71 -15.60 -18.89 -4.46
N LYS A 72 -14.59 -18.12 -4.89
CA LYS A 72 -13.88 -18.37 -6.16
C LYS A 72 -13.23 -19.75 -6.18
N LYS A 73 -12.63 -20.18 -5.07
CA LYS A 73 -11.95 -21.48 -4.97
C LYS A 73 -12.93 -22.66 -4.95
N VAL A 74 -14.11 -22.49 -4.37
CA VAL A 74 -15.18 -23.51 -4.38
C VAL A 74 -15.83 -23.62 -5.76
N ASN A 75 -16.01 -22.51 -6.47
CA ASN A 75 -16.58 -22.51 -7.83
C ASN A 75 -15.56 -22.88 -8.94
N SER A 76 -14.27 -23.02 -8.62
CA SER A 76 -13.23 -23.46 -9.57
C SER A 76 -12.90 -24.95 -9.48
N TYR A 77 -13.66 -25.70 -8.67
CA TYR A 77 -13.65 -27.16 -8.56
C TYR A 77 -15.00 -27.69 -9.08
#